data_AF-A0AAV6TN38-F1
#
_entry.id   AF-A0AAV6TN38-F1
#
_cell.length_a   1.000
_cell.length_b   1.000
_cell.length_c   1.000
_cell.angle_alpha   90.00
_cell.angle_beta   90.00
_cell.angle_gamma   90.00
#
_symmetry.space_group_name_H-M   'P 1'
#
loop_
_entity.id
_entity.type
_entity.pdbx_description
1 polymer ?
#
loop_
_entity_poly.entity_id
_entity_poly.type
_entity_poly.pdbx_seq_one_letter_code
_entity_poly.pdbx_strand_id
1 'polypeptide(L)'
;MRDPKIPNYQEKLGNNANVEEYINKRTGVLAGVGANPLAHLPSKYTTLDYPDYQLNFVERNAPTPEFPIEMTADVIRKYFDFLPIVEGLKTCKAIGLSEPLKRLGSKLLDGAFPGCEASYGDEDKYFKCLAESFLSTLSHQVGTAKMGVPSDPTTVVTPRLK
;
A
#
# COMPACT_ATOMS: atom_id res chain seq x y z
N MET A 1 13.09 20.98 9.42
CA MET A 1 13.02 21.97 8.31
C MET A 1 13.34 21.25 7.01
N ARG A 2 12.58 21.49 5.94
CA ARG A 2 12.78 20.91 4.61
C ARG A 2 13.98 21.56 3.92
N ASP A 3 14.82 20.78 3.24
CA ASP A 3 15.89 21.31 2.37
C ASP A 3 15.25 22.04 1.17
N PRO A 4 15.52 23.36 0.98
CA PRO A 4 14.94 24.13 -0.12
C PRO A 4 15.36 23.65 -1.51
N LYS A 5 16.42 22.84 -1.63
CA LYS A 5 16.87 22.25 -2.91
C LYS A 5 16.04 21.04 -3.35
N ILE A 6 15.27 20.44 -2.44
CA ILE A 6 14.43 19.29 -2.76
C ILE A 6 13.03 19.80 -3.13
N PRO A 7 12.57 19.64 -4.38
CA PRO A 7 11.24 20.09 -4.77
C PRO A 7 10.15 19.33 -3.99
N ASN A 8 9.10 20.04 -3.59
CA ASN A 8 7.94 19.43 -2.94
C ASN A 8 7.07 18.69 -3.96
N TYR A 9 6.07 17.96 -3.45
CA TYR A 9 5.15 17.19 -4.25
C TYR A 9 4.48 18.01 -5.37
N GLN A 10 4.02 19.23 -5.07
CA GLN A 10 3.36 20.10 -6.05
C GLN A 10 4.34 20.58 -7.13
N GLU A 11 5.57 20.92 -6.76
CA GLU A 11 6.65 21.33 -7.68
C GLU A 11 7.09 20.17 -8.59
N LYS A 12 7.09 18.93 -8.06
CA LYS A 12 7.42 17.72 -8.83
C LYS A 12 6.33 17.39 -9.85
N LEU A 13 5.06 17.43 -9.45
CA LEU A 13 3.92 17.11 -10.32
C LEU A 13 3.55 18.23 -11.29
N GLY A 14 3.77 19.49 -10.90
CA GLY A 14 3.44 20.66 -11.73
C GLY A 14 4.37 20.83 -12.94
N ASN A 15 5.45 20.05 -13.03
CA ASN A 15 6.34 20.06 -14.18
C ASN A 15 6.06 18.84 -15.09
N ASN A 16 5.42 19.10 -16.22
CA ASN A 16 5.06 18.07 -17.20
C ASN A 16 6.27 17.27 -17.69
N ALA A 17 7.48 17.85 -17.73
CA ALA A 17 8.68 17.13 -18.13
C ALA A 17 9.00 15.97 -17.17
N ASN A 18 8.75 16.15 -15.85
CA ASN A 18 8.93 15.07 -14.87
C ASN A 18 7.93 13.94 -15.10
N VAL A 19 6.69 14.29 -15.45
CA VAL A 19 5.61 13.33 -15.73
C VAL A 19 5.91 12.56 -17.02
N GLU A 20 6.31 13.25 -18.08
CA GLU A 20 6.70 12.65 -19.36
C GLU A 20 7.95 11.78 -19.23
N GLU A 21 8.96 12.22 -18.47
CA GLU A 21 10.15 11.43 -18.20
C GLU A 21 9.79 10.13 -17.45
N TYR A 22 8.93 10.21 -16.44
CA TYR A 22 8.45 9.04 -15.71
C TYR A 22 7.62 8.10 -16.61
N ILE A 23 6.66 8.64 -17.39
CA ILE A 23 5.79 7.86 -18.28
C ILE A 23 6.59 7.15 -19.38
N ASN A 24 7.61 7.80 -19.95
CA ASN A 24 8.32 7.28 -21.11
C ASN A 24 9.60 6.51 -20.76
N LYS A 25 10.32 6.93 -19.71
CA LYS A 25 11.66 6.42 -19.37
C LYS A 25 11.73 5.75 -18.00
N ARG A 26 10.71 5.90 -17.15
CA ARG A 26 10.71 5.38 -15.76
C ARG A 26 11.90 5.91 -14.93
N THR A 27 12.30 7.16 -15.20
CA THR A 27 13.38 7.87 -14.48
C THR A 27 12.87 9.21 -13.95
N GLY A 28 13.74 9.94 -13.24
CA GLY A 28 13.47 11.30 -12.78
C GLY A 28 12.92 11.39 -11.35
N VAL A 29 12.51 12.60 -10.95
CA VAL A 29 12.16 12.94 -9.56
C VAL A 29 10.86 12.30 -9.03
N LEU A 30 10.10 11.67 -9.93
CA LEU A 30 8.89 10.89 -9.64
C LEU A 30 9.15 9.38 -9.60
N ALA A 31 10.33 8.92 -10.05
CA ALA A 31 10.69 7.52 -9.98
C ALA A 31 11.03 7.13 -8.53
N GLY A 32 10.40 6.06 -8.04
CA GLY A 32 10.67 5.46 -6.73
C GLY A 32 10.79 3.95 -6.85
N VAL A 33 11.64 3.35 -6.01
CA VAL A 33 11.84 1.91 -6.00
C VAL A 33 10.70 1.26 -5.21
N GLY A 34 9.91 0.40 -5.88
CA GLY A 34 8.87 -0.40 -5.22
C GLY A 34 7.45 0.18 -5.35
N ALA A 35 6.82 0.47 -4.22
CA ALA A 35 5.43 0.93 -4.12
C ALA A 35 5.37 2.47 -3.96
N ASN A 36 4.81 3.16 -4.94
CA ASN A 36 4.66 4.62 -4.92
C ASN A 36 3.23 4.99 -4.51
N PRO A 37 3.02 5.74 -3.41
CA PRO A 37 1.69 6.10 -2.97
C PRO A 37 1.03 7.07 -3.96
N LEU A 38 -0.11 6.67 -4.49
CA LEU A 38 -0.94 7.49 -5.37
C LEU A 38 -1.97 8.29 -4.58
N ALA A 39 -2.64 7.64 -3.62
CA ALA A 39 -3.72 8.25 -2.85
C ALA A 39 -3.92 7.55 -1.51
N HIS A 40 -4.47 8.30 -0.55
CA HIS A 40 -5.04 7.75 0.67
C HIS A 40 -6.57 7.80 0.53
N LEU A 41 -7.22 6.65 0.72
CA LEU A 41 -8.67 6.51 0.61
C LEU A 41 -9.26 6.32 2.01
N PRO A 42 -10.26 7.11 2.41
CA PRO A 42 -10.93 6.94 3.68
C PRO A 42 -11.86 5.71 3.66
N SER A 43 -12.03 5.09 4.82
CA SER A 43 -13.00 4.03 5.09
C SER A 43 -13.78 4.34 6.38
N LYS A 44 -14.74 3.48 6.73
CA LYS A 44 -15.46 3.57 8.01
C LYS A 44 -14.56 3.39 9.24
N TYR A 45 -13.32 2.96 9.06
CA TYR A 45 -12.33 2.79 10.13
C TYR A 45 -11.35 3.98 10.24
N THR A 46 -11.48 5.00 9.36
CA THR A 46 -10.44 6.03 9.21
C THR A 46 -10.47 6.94 10.42
N THR A 47 -9.29 7.23 10.95
CA THR A 47 -9.11 8.19 12.03
C THR A 47 -8.18 9.31 11.59
N LEU A 48 -8.12 10.39 12.36
CA LEU A 48 -7.27 11.56 12.06
C LEU A 48 -5.80 11.16 11.88
N ASP A 49 -5.35 10.15 12.61
CA ASP A 49 -3.95 9.71 12.64
C ASP A 49 -3.66 8.52 11.71
N TYR A 50 -4.69 7.85 11.18
CA TYR A 50 -4.55 6.61 10.41
C TYR A 50 -5.43 6.63 9.15
N PRO A 51 -4.86 6.94 7.96
CA PRO A 51 -5.53 6.69 6.69
C PRO A 51 -5.58 5.18 6.43
N ASP A 52 -6.77 4.59 6.34
CA ASP A 52 -6.93 3.12 6.33
C ASP A 52 -6.38 2.47 5.06
N TYR A 53 -6.63 3.08 3.92
CA TYR A 53 -6.27 2.51 2.63
C TYR A 53 -5.31 3.44 1.90
N GLN A 54 -4.19 2.89 1.48
CA GLN A 54 -3.26 3.56 0.61
C GLN A 54 -3.26 2.85 -0.75
N LEU A 55 -3.67 3.58 -1.79
CA LEU A 55 -3.53 3.10 -3.15
C LEU A 55 -2.09 3.36 -3.58
N ASN A 56 -1.36 2.29 -3.87
CA ASN A 56 0.01 2.35 -4.31
C ASN A 56 0.13 1.88 -5.77
N PHE A 57 0.97 2.57 -6.55
CA PHE A 57 1.46 2.08 -7.83
C PHE A 57 2.73 1.27 -7.59
N VAL A 58 2.68 -0.04 -7.81
CA VAL A 58 3.85 -0.91 -7.63
C VAL A 58 4.42 -1.24 -9.00
N GLU A 59 5.66 -0.82 -9.23
CA GLU A 59 6.41 -1.19 -10.43
C GLU A 59 7.29 -2.40 -10.13
N ARG A 60 7.04 -3.54 -10.79
CA ARG A 60 7.92 -4.71 -10.74
C ARG A 60 8.80 -4.76 -11.98
N ASN A 61 10.10 -4.49 -11.81
CA ASN A 61 11.13 -4.83 -12.78
C ASN A 61 11.86 -6.11 -12.31
N ALA A 62 11.68 -7.23 -13.03
CA ALA A 62 12.40 -8.51 -12.83
C ALA A 62 12.09 -9.28 -11.50
N PRO A 63 12.55 -10.54 -11.34
CA PRO A 63 11.95 -11.48 -10.39
C PRO A 63 12.21 -11.05 -8.94
N THR A 64 11.26 -11.40 -8.08
CA THR A 64 11.29 -11.11 -6.64
C THR A 64 12.58 -11.66 -6.04
N PRO A 65 13.44 -10.82 -5.44
CA PRO A 65 14.49 -11.32 -4.58
C PRO A 65 13.82 -12.05 -3.40
N GLU A 66 14.26 -13.27 -3.11
CA GLU A 66 13.88 -13.97 -1.88
C GLU A 66 14.41 -13.18 -0.69
N PHE A 67 13.54 -12.45 0.00
CA PHE A 67 13.85 -11.87 1.30
C PHE A 67 13.34 -12.81 2.39
N PRO A 68 14.22 -13.42 3.22
CA PRO A 68 13.79 -14.23 4.33
C PRO A 68 13.52 -13.29 5.51
N ILE A 69 12.29 -12.78 5.58
CA ILE A 69 11.74 -12.32 6.86
C ILE A 69 10.58 -13.27 7.15
N GLU A 70 10.82 -14.28 7.99
CA GLU A 70 9.78 -15.23 8.42
C GLU A 70 8.76 -14.54 9.33
N MET A 71 7.85 -13.75 8.75
CA MET A 71 6.49 -13.68 9.26
C MET A 71 5.76 -14.89 8.70
N THR A 72 5.64 -15.94 9.51
CA THR A 72 4.91 -17.12 9.08
C THR A 72 3.44 -16.78 8.88
N ALA A 73 2.80 -17.46 7.92
CA ALA A 73 1.38 -17.27 7.65
C ALA A 73 0.52 -17.47 8.92
N ASP A 74 0.98 -18.29 9.87
CA ASP A 74 0.30 -18.53 11.14
C ASP A 74 0.36 -17.32 12.10
N VAL A 75 1.48 -16.59 12.14
CA VAL A 75 1.59 -15.34 12.90
C VAL A 75 0.67 -14.30 12.28
N ILE A 76 0.67 -14.17 10.95
CA ILE A 76 -0.20 -13.22 10.24
C ILE A 76 -1.68 -13.55 10.55
N ARG A 77 -2.09 -14.82 10.41
CA ARG A 77 -3.46 -15.24 10.73
C ARG A 77 -3.88 -15.00 12.17
N LYS A 78 -2.94 -15.10 13.11
CA LYS A 78 -3.23 -14.93 14.54
C LYS A 78 -3.44 -13.47 14.93
N TYR A 79 -2.74 -12.53 14.29
CA TYR A 79 -2.69 -11.14 14.74
C TYR A 79 -3.29 -10.13 13.77
N PHE A 80 -3.49 -10.47 12.49
CA PHE A 80 -4.09 -9.57 11.51
C PHE A 80 -5.58 -9.83 11.33
N ASP A 81 -6.37 -8.75 11.41
CA ASP A 81 -7.73 -8.73 10.88
C ASP A 81 -7.67 -8.49 9.36
N PHE A 82 -8.16 -9.45 8.60
CA PHE A 82 -8.19 -9.37 7.14
C PHE A 82 -9.42 -8.63 6.60
N LEU A 83 -10.44 -8.34 7.42
CA LEU A 83 -11.65 -7.68 6.94
C LEU A 83 -11.36 -6.31 6.32
N PRO A 84 -10.53 -5.43 6.90
CA PRO A 84 -10.14 -4.18 6.25
C PRO A 84 -9.40 -4.42 4.92
N ILE A 85 -8.54 -5.44 4.86
CA ILE A 85 -7.79 -5.76 3.62
C ILE A 85 -8.74 -6.21 2.51
N VAL A 86 -9.73 -7.05 2.84
CA VAL A 86 -10.76 -7.50 1.89
C VAL A 86 -11.55 -6.31 1.33
N GLU A 87 -11.98 -5.38 2.20
CA GLU A 87 -12.69 -4.17 1.78
C GLU A 87 -11.80 -3.24 0.93
N GLY A 88 -10.51 -3.14 1.27
CA GLY A 88 -9.51 -2.45 0.46
C GLY A 88 -9.35 -3.09 -0.93
N LEU A 89 -9.29 -4.42 -1.02
CA LEU A 89 -9.20 -5.14 -2.29
C LEU A 89 -10.44 -4.95 -3.18
N LYS A 90 -11.65 -4.94 -2.60
CA LYS A 90 -12.88 -4.58 -3.32
C LYS A 90 -12.83 -3.15 -3.85
N THR A 91 -12.33 -2.22 -3.04
CA THR A 91 -12.14 -0.82 -3.45
C THR A 91 -11.15 -0.72 -4.61
N CYS A 92 -10.01 -1.41 -4.53
CA CYS A 92 -9.03 -1.49 -5.60
C CYS A 92 -9.62 -2.08 -6.88
N LYS A 93 -10.43 -3.16 -6.78
CA LYS A 93 -11.15 -3.74 -7.92
C LYS A 93 -12.12 -2.74 -8.55
N ALA A 94 -12.91 -2.02 -7.74
CA ALA A 94 -13.85 -1.01 -8.24
C ALA A 94 -13.12 0.13 -8.97
N ILE A 95 -12.00 0.61 -8.42
CA ILE A 95 -11.15 1.62 -9.05
C ILE A 95 -10.57 1.06 -10.36
N GLY A 96 -9.95 -0.12 -10.33
CA GLY A 96 -9.33 -0.77 -11.49
C GLY A 96 -10.30 -1.04 -12.64
N LEU A 97 -11.59 -1.23 -12.35
CA LEU A 97 -12.66 -1.45 -13.32
C LEU A 97 -13.48 -0.20 -13.66
N SER A 98 -13.08 0.97 -13.15
CA SER A 98 -13.69 2.25 -13.52
C SER A 98 -13.48 2.58 -14.99
N GLU A 99 -14.39 3.36 -15.59
CA GLU A 99 -14.33 3.74 -17.00
C GLU A 99 -13.00 4.40 -17.42
N PRO A 100 -12.44 5.36 -16.66
CA PRO A 100 -11.16 5.95 -17.02
C PRO A 100 -10.01 4.92 -17.10
N LEU A 101 -9.96 3.98 -16.16
CA LEU A 101 -8.90 2.96 -16.13
C LEU A 101 -9.11 1.87 -17.19
N LYS A 102 -10.36 1.49 -17.48
CA LYS A 102 -10.68 0.60 -18.60
C LYS A 102 -10.26 1.16 -19.96
N ARG A 103 -10.40 2.48 -20.18
CA ARG A 103 -9.90 3.15 -21.40
C ARG A 103 -8.38 3.03 -21.57
N LEU A 104 -7.65 2.86 -20.48
CA LEU A 104 -6.21 2.60 -20.47
C LEU A 104 -5.85 1.11 -20.59
N GLY A 105 -6.84 0.22 -20.78
CA GLY A 105 -6.65 -1.22 -20.90
C GLY A 105 -6.56 -1.97 -19.57
N SER A 106 -6.95 -1.34 -18.46
CA SER A 106 -7.01 -2.02 -17.16
C SER A 106 -7.97 -3.22 -17.20
N LYS A 107 -7.50 -4.37 -16.72
CA LYS A 107 -8.29 -5.60 -16.54
C LYS A 107 -7.85 -6.33 -15.29
N LEU A 108 -8.74 -7.16 -14.74
CA LEU A 108 -8.36 -8.08 -13.67
C LEU A 108 -7.45 -9.18 -14.21
N LEU A 109 -6.63 -9.76 -13.33
CA LEU A 109 -5.85 -10.94 -13.66
C LEU A 109 -6.80 -12.09 -14.01
N ASP A 110 -6.52 -12.76 -15.11
CA ASP A 110 -7.29 -13.91 -15.57
C ASP A 110 -6.90 -15.15 -14.74
N GLY A 111 -7.89 -15.84 -14.16
CA GLY A 111 -7.68 -17.07 -13.39
C GLY A 111 -7.54 -16.88 -11.88
N ALA A 112 -7.48 -18.01 -11.17
CA ALA A 112 -7.30 -18.04 -9.73
C ALA A 112 -5.83 -17.88 -9.34
N PHE A 113 -5.56 -17.16 -8.26
CA PHE A 113 -4.23 -17.12 -7.66
C PHE A 113 -3.87 -18.51 -7.10
N PRO A 114 -2.61 -18.97 -7.28
CA PRO A 114 -2.18 -20.28 -6.78
C PRO A 114 -2.46 -20.45 -5.28
N GLY A 115 -3.15 -21.54 -4.91
CA GLY A 115 -3.55 -21.83 -3.53
C GLY A 115 -4.91 -21.24 -3.12
N CYS A 116 -5.56 -20.45 -3.98
CA CYS A 116 -6.89 -19.87 -3.76
C CYS A 116 -7.96 -20.37 -4.73
N GLU A 117 -7.69 -21.45 -5.47
CA GLU A 117 -8.58 -22.03 -6.49
C GLU A 117 -9.94 -22.43 -5.91
N ALA A 118 -9.96 -23.00 -4.71
CA ALA A 118 -11.20 -23.43 -4.05
C ALA A 118 -12.14 -22.28 -3.67
N SER A 119 -11.61 -21.06 -3.57
CA SER A 119 -12.41 -19.86 -3.28
C SER A 119 -12.76 -19.07 -4.54
N TYR A 120 -12.26 -19.48 -5.70
CA TYR A 120 -12.45 -18.79 -6.96
C TYR A 120 -13.93 -18.82 -7.37
N GLY A 121 -14.61 -17.67 -7.22
CA GLY A 121 -16.05 -17.50 -7.47
C GLY A 121 -16.82 -16.87 -6.32
N ASP A 122 -16.27 -16.89 -5.11
CA ASP A 122 -16.77 -16.15 -3.95
C ASP A 122 -15.80 -15.00 -3.67
N GLU A 123 -16.21 -13.76 -3.97
CA GLU A 123 -15.32 -12.59 -3.90
C GLU A 123 -14.70 -12.40 -2.51
N ASP A 124 -15.50 -12.54 -1.46
CA ASP A 124 -15.04 -12.34 -0.08
C ASP A 124 -14.05 -13.42 0.35
N LYS A 125 -14.39 -14.70 0.09
CA LYS A 125 -13.49 -15.81 0.42
C LYS A 125 -12.22 -15.76 -0.42
N TYR A 126 -12.34 -15.40 -1.70
CA TYR A 126 -11.21 -15.27 -2.60
C TYR A 126 -10.26 -14.17 -2.15
N PHE A 127 -10.77 -12.96 -1.85
CA PHE A 127 -9.95 -11.85 -1.37
C PHE A 127 -9.34 -12.10 0.00
N LYS A 128 -10.05 -12.81 0.89
CA LYS A 128 -9.45 -13.26 2.14
C LYS A 128 -8.30 -14.24 1.90
N CYS A 129 -8.51 -15.23 1.02
CA CYS A 129 -7.45 -16.18 0.67
C CYS A 129 -6.23 -15.49 0.04
N LEU A 130 -6.47 -14.53 -0.86
CA LEU A 130 -5.40 -13.71 -1.44
C LEU A 130 -4.62 -12.96 -0.37
N ALA A 131 -5.32 -12.30 0.55
CA ALA A 131 -4.71 -11.53 1.62
C ALA A 131 -3.87 -12.42 2.55
N GLU A 132 -4.32 -13.64 2.84
CA GLU A 132 -3.56 -14.61 3.63
C GLU A 132 -2.35 -15.19 2.87
N SER A 133 -2.48 -15.41 1.56
CA SER A 133 -1.49 -16.11 0.74
C SER A 133 -0.41 -15.18 0.18
N PHE A 134 -0.72 -13.89 0.04
CA PHE A 134 0.16 -12.90 -0.56
C PHE A 134 0.20 -11.62 0.29
N LEU A 135 0.62 -11.77 1.54
CA LEU A 135 0.90 -10.64 2.42
C LEU A 135 2.40 -10.36 2.44
N SER A 136 2.78 -9.15 2.03
CA SER A 136 4.16 -8.66 2.11
C SER A 136 4.21 -7.41 2.97
N THR A 137 5.27 -7.27 3.77
CA THR A 137 5.52 -6.04 4.49
C THR A 137 6.15 -5.01 3.56
N LEU A 138 5.71 -3.75 3.65
CA LEU A 138 6.40 -2.62 3.01
C LEU A 138 7.58 -2.10 3.86
N SER A 139 7.99 -2.85 4.88
CA SER A 139 9.09 -2.50 5.81
C SER A 139 8.87 -1.15 6.51
N HIS A 140 7.61 -0.82 6.83
CA HIS A 140 7.22 0.37 7.58
C HIS A 140 6.89 0.03 9.05
N GLN A 141 7.76 -0.73 9.72
CA GLN A 141 7.59 -0.99 11.14
C GLN A 141 7.79 0.31 11.93
N VAL A 142 6.75 0.75 12.65
CA VAL A 142 6.75 1.97 13.46
C VAL A 142 6.12 1.69 14.82
N GLY A 143 6.23 2.64 15.75
CA GLY A 143 5.49 2.58 17.03
C GLY A 143 6.13 1.75 18.14
N THR A 144 7.34 1.19 17.94
CA THR A 144 8.09 0.49 19.00
C THR A 144 8.47 1.40 20.18
N ALA A 145 8.60 2.71 19.92
CA ALA A 145 8.70 3.76 20.93
C ALA A 145 7.66 4.85 20.64
N LYS A 146 6.40 4.59 21.01
CA LYS A 146 5.28 5.49 20.75
C LYS A 146 5.51 6.87 21.36
N MET A 147 5.39 7.91 20.54
CA MET A 147 5.33 9.29 21.01
C MET A 147 3.89 9.62 21.44
N GLY A 148 3.72 10.20 22.61
CA GLY A 148 2.38 10.48 23.14
C GLY A 148 2.36 11.44 24.33
N VAL A 149 1.17 11.63 24.89
CA VAL A 149 0.99 12.46 26.09
C VAL A 149 1.42 11.70 27.35
N PRO A 150 1.94 12.38 28.40
CA PRO A 150 2.39 11.71 29.62
C PRO A 150 1.29 10.94 30.38
N SER A 151 0.03 11.30 30.17
CA SER A 151 -1.12 10.63 30.78
C SER A 151 -1.53 9.34 30.07
N ASP A 152 -1.05 9.09 28.85
CA ASP A 152 -1.27 7.84 28.13
C ASP A 152 -0.22 6.82 28.59
N PRO A 153 -0.62 5.72 29.26
CA PRO A 153 0.31 4.74 29.82
C PRO A 153 1.08 3.94 28.74
N THR A 154 0.71 4.08 27.46
CA THR A 154 1.42 3.45 26.33
C THR A 154 2.49 4.36 25.71
N THR A 155 2.65 5.59 26.20
CA THR A 155 3.67 6.54 25.74
C THR A 155 5.06 6.09 26.19
N VAL A 156 6.00 6.03 25.23
CA VAL A 156 7.43 5.73 25.49
C VAL A 156 8.28 7.00 25.41
N VAL A 157 7.96 7.92 24.50
CA VAL A 157 8.70 9.18 24.33
C VAL A 157 7.77 10.39 24.31
N THR A 158 8.26 11.52 24.82
CA THR A 158 7.57 12.82 24.78
C THR A 158 7.60 13.44 23.37
N PRO A 159 6.82 14.51 23.11
CA PRO A 159 6.90 15.26 21.84
C PRO A 159 8.30 15.83 21.49
N ARG A 160 9.23 15.80 22.44
CA ARG A 160 10.64 16.19 22.24
C ARG A 160 11.59 14.99 22.17
N LEU A 161 11.06 13.79 21.96
CA LEU A 161 11.80 12.52 21.85
C LEU A 161 12.64 12.16 23.08
N LYS A 162 12.29 12.74 24.24
CA LYS A 162 12.85 12.38 25.54
C LYS A 162 11.99 11.34 26.22
#